data_AF-A0A2E3P5V7-F1
#
_entry.id   AF-A0A2E3P5V7-F1
#
_cell.length_a   1.000
_cell.length_b   1.000
_cell.length_c   1.000
_cell.angle_alpha   90.00
_cell.angle_beta   90.00
_cell.angle_gamma   90.00
#
_symmetry.space_group_name_H-M   'P 1'
#
loop_
_entity.id
_entity.type
_entity.pdbx_description
1 polymer ?
#
loop_
_entity_poly.entity_id
_entity_poly.type
_entity_poly.pdbx_seq_one_letter_code
_entity_poly.pdbx_strand_id
1 'polypeptide(L)' 'MDAGRNEDGAAEAQAAAAPPIDIFRPAQQTAPVVFASPHSGRDYAPAFVEQSCLDATALRRSEDAFVDTLFRRAP' A
#
# COMPACT_ATOMS: atom_id res chain seq x y z
N MET A 1 -50.04 -1.12 7.18
CA MET A 1 -48.86 -0.29 7.45
C MET A 1 -47.80 -1.25 7.96
N ASP A 2 -47.07 -1.86 7.03
CA ASP A 2 -46.06 -2.87 7.34
C ASP A 2 -44.74 -2.16 7.66
N ALA A 3 -44.14 -2.55 8.78
CA ALA A 3 -42.87 -2.06 9.25
C ALA A 3 -41.77 -2.97 8.70
N GLY A 4 -40.75 -2.41 8.07
CA GLY A 4 -39.53 -3.16 7.80
C GLY A 4 -38.81 -2.70 6.55
N ARG A 5 -37.71 -1.98 6.73
CA ARG A 5 -36.37 -2.58 6.65
C ARG A 5 -35.32 -1.47 6.81
N ASN A 6 -34.79 -1.36 8.03
CA ASN A 6 -33.49 -0.76 8.21
C ASN A 6 -32.49 -1.76 7.63
N GLU A 7 -31.88 -1.46 6.49
CA GLU A 7 -30.73 -2.23 5.99
C GLU A 7 -29.49 -1.68 6.68
N ASP A 8 -29.29 -2.12 7.92
CA ASP A 8 -27.98 -2.11 8.54
C ASP A 8 -27.07 -3.08 7.79
N GLY A 9 -25.91 -2.57 7.37
CA GLY A 9 -24.65 -3.30 7.49
C GLY A 9 -24.30 -4.28 6.38
N ALA A 10 -23.56 -3.77 5.41
CA ALA A 10 -22.27 -4.39 5.10
C ALA A 10 -21.22 -3.28 5.06
N ALA A 11 -20.83 -2.80 6.24
CA ALA A 11 -19.49 -2.25 6.37
C ALA A 11 -18.55 -3.39 6.03
N GLU A 12 -18.09 -3.44 4.78
CA GLU A 12 -17.00 -4.32 4.37
C GLU A 12 -15.87 -4.10 5.36
N ALA A 13 -15.59 -5.13 6.15
CA ALA A 13 -14.48 -5.10 7.07
C ALA A 13 -13.22 -4.96 6.21
N GLN A 14 -12.76 -3.72 6.08
CA GLN A 14 -11.43 -3.42 5.57
C GLN A 14 -10.48 -4.18 6.49
N ALA A 15 -9.99 -5.34 6.04
CA ALA A 15 -8.89 -6.02 6.70
C ALA A 15 -7.84 -4.94 6.99
N ALA A 16 -7.44 -4.80 8.25
CA ALA A 16 -6.58 -3.71 8.69
C ALA A 16 -5.39 -3.63 7.73
N ALA A 17 -5.36 -2.57 6.92
CA ALA A 17 -4.36 -2.42 5.89
C ALA A 17 -2.99 -2.41 6.57
N ALA A 18 -1.99 -3.00 5.90
CA ALA A 18 -0.60 -2.80 6.29
C ALA A 18 -0.34 -1.30 6.45
N PRO A 19 0.58 -0.89 7.35
CA PRO A 19 0.92 0.51 7.48
C PRO A 19 1.29 1.09 6.10
N PRO A 20 0.89 2.33 5.80
CA PRO A 20 1.09 2.91 4.47
C PRO A 20 2.57 3.13 4.12
N ILE A 21 3.46 3.01 5.11
CA ILE A 21 4.90 3.19 4.97
C ILE A 21 5.64 2.16 5.83
N ASP A 22 6.77 1.70 5.33
CA ASP A 22 7.78 0.97 6.09
C ASP A 22 8.92 1.91 6.50
N ILE A 23 9.33 1.84 7.77
CA ILE A 23 10.45 2.63 8.29
C ILE A 23 11.55 1.69 8.76
N PHE A 24 12.68 1.69 8.05
CA PHE A 24 13.89 0.98 8.43
C PHE A 24 14.88 1.98 9.05
N ARG A 25 15.38 1.66 10.24
CA ARG A 25 16.42 2.45 10.92
C ARG A 25 17.73 1.66 10.88
N PRO A 26 18.87 2.29 10.56
CA PRO A 26 20.16 1.62 10.65
C PRO A 26 20.46 1.30 12.12
N ALA A 27 21.23 0.25 12.35
CA ALA A 27 21.69 -0.09 13.70
C ALA A 27 22.58 1.01 14.30
N GLN A 28 23.31 1.74 13.45
CA GLN A 28 24.14 2.89 13.82
C GLN A 28 24.05 3.95 12.72
N GLN A 29 23.84 5.22 13.10
CA GLN A 29 23.85 6.34 12.15
C GLN A 29 25.29 6.70 11.78
N THR A 30 25.68 6.46 10.52
CA THR A 30 27.04 6.74 10.02
C THR A 30 27.12 7.97 9.10
N ALA A 31 25.98 8.42 8.56
CA ALA A 31 25.88 9.58 7.68
C ALA A 31 24.54 10.33 7.88
N PRO A 32 24.46 11.64 7.58
CA PRO A 32 23.23 12.43 7.68
C PRO A 32 22.38 12.33 6.40
N VAL A 33 22.03 11.12 5.99
CA VAL A 33 21.25 10.86 4.76
C VAL A 33 19.97 10.08 5.07
N VAL A 34 18.92 10.33 4.27
CA VAL A 34 17.66 9.59 4.31
C VAL A 34 17.44 8.98 2.92
N PHE A 35 17.18 7.68 2.87
CA PHE A 35 16.76 6.97 1.66
C PHE A 35 15.25 6.77 1.71
N ALA A 36 14.57 7.03 0.59
CA ALA A 36 13.12 6.89 0.47
C ALA A 36 12.77 6.24 -0.86
N SER A 37 11.77 5.35 -0.85
CA SER A 37 11.26 4.69 -2.05
C SER A 37 9.73 4.84 -2.14
N PRO A 38 9.23 6.00 -2.59
CA PRO A 38 7.79 6.31 -2.55
C PRO A 38 6.95 5.52 -3.56
N HIS A 39 7.57 4.94 -4.60
CA HIS A 39 6.87 4.29 -5.73
C HIS A 39 7.13 2.78 -5.86
N SER A 40 7.73 2.15 -4.85
CA SER A 40 7.99 0.68 -4.89
C SER A 40 6.88 -0.17 -4.27
N GLY A 41 5.84 0.47 -3.71
CA GLY A 41 4.70 -0.23 -3.12
C GLY A 41 3.84 -0.91 -4.19
N ARG A 42 3.29 -2.09 -3.84
CA ARG A 42 2.51 -2.95 -4.75
C ARG A 42 1.21 -3.50 -4.13
N ASP A 43 0.87 -3.03 -2.94
CA ASP A 43 -0.30 -3.47 -2.19
C ASP A 43 -1.50 -2.62 -2.58
N TYR A 44 -2.15 -3.00 -3.69
CA TYR A 44 -3.35 -2.35 -4.18
C TYR A 44 -4.60 -2.91 -3.51
N ALA A 45 -5.38 -2.05 -2.86
CA ALA A 45 -6.68 -2.44 -2.30
C ALA A 45 -7.61 -2.93 -3.43
N PRO A 46 -8.41 -4.00 -3.22
CA PRO A 46 -9.30 -4.53 -4.26
C PRO A 46 -10.22 -3.46 -4.88
N ALA A 47 -10.83 -2.62 -4.04
CA ALA A 47 -11.68 -1.52 -4.50
C ALA A 47 -10.94 -0.51 -5.41
N PHE A 48 -9.65 -0.27 -5.16
CA PHE A 48 -8.83 0.59 -6.02
C PHE A 48 -8.56 -0.08 -7.37
N VAL A 49 -8.25 -1.37 -7.38
CA VAL A 49 -8.02 -2.13 -8.63
C VAL A 49 -9.27 -2.08 -9.51
N GLU A 50 -10.45 -2.34 -8.93
CA GLU A 50 -11.73 -2.27 -9.64
C GLU A 50 -12.01 -0.88 -10.22
N GLN A 51 -11.76 0.18 -9.45
CA GLN A 51 -11.97 1.58 -9.89
C GLN A 51 -10.96 2.04 -10.95
N SER A 52 -9.75 1.48 -10.96
CA SER A 52 -8.69 1.88 -11.88
C SER A 52 -8.95 1.50 -13.34
N CYS A 53 -9.84 0.52 -13.59
CA CYS A 53 -10.05 -0.11 -14.90
C CYS A 53 -8.77 -0.70 -15.53
N LEU A 54 -7.75 -0.97 -14.72
CA LEU A 54 -6.48 -1.58 -15.13
C LEU A 54 -6.38 -3.01 -14.60
N ASP A 55 -5.75 -3.89 -15.38
CA ASP A 55 -5.32 -5.18 -14.87
C ASP A 55 -4.09 -5.05 -13.95
N ALA A 56 -3.79 -6.12 -13.21
CA ALA A 56 -2.67 -6.14 -12.28
C ALA A 56 -1.33 -5.86 -12.97
N THR A 57 -1.11 -6.32 -14.21
CA THR A 57 0.15 -6.09 -14.92
C THR A 57 0.30 -4.62 -15.31
N ALA A 58 -0.79 -3.98 -15.74
CA ALA A 58 -0.82 -2.58 -16.11
C ALA A 58 -0.58 -1.66 -14.90
N LEU A 59 -1.17 -1.97 -13.73
CA LEU A 59 -0.89 -1.25 -12.49
C LEU A 59 0.60 -1.30 -12.14
N ARG A 60 1.21 -2.48 -12.22
CA ARG A 60 2.62 -2.68 -11.89
C ARG A 60 3.61 -1.95 -12.80
N ARG A 61 3.18 -1.45 -13.96
CA ARG A 61 4.03 -0.60 -14.84
C ARG A 61 4.23 0.81 -14.28
N SER A 62 3.43 1.22 -13.31
CA SER A 62 3.58 2.51 -12.63
C SER A 62 4.52 2.45 -11.41
N GLU A 63 4.99 1.25 -11.05
CA GLU A 63 5.89 1.04 -9.91
C GLU A 63 7.35 1.33 -10.28
N ASP A 64 8.08 1.98 -9.36
CA ASP A 64 9.54 1.92 -9.30
C ASP A 64 9.95 0.58 -8.66
N ALA A 65 9.77 -0.49 -9.42
CA ALA A 65 9.86 -1.85 -8.92
C ALA A 65 11.26 -2.14 -8.33
N PHE A 66 11.26 -2.74 -7.14
CA PHE A 66 12.44 -3.23 -6.41
C PHE A 66 13.42 -2.16 -5.87
N VAL A 67 13.12 -0.87 -5.98
CA VAL A 67 13.97 0.20 -5.41
C VAL A 67 14.01 0.15 -3.88
N ASP A 68 12.92 -0.25 -3.23
CA ASP A 68 12.87 -0.58 -1.80
C ASP A 68 13.93 -1.63 -1.41
N THR A 69 14.08 -2.64 -2.26
CA THR A 69 15.01 -3.76 -2.02
C THR A 69 16.45 -3.32 -2.26
N LEU A 70 16.68 -2.42 -3.22
CA LEU A 70 17.98 -1.79 -3.43
C LEU A 70 18.43 -1.01 -2.18
N PHE A 71 17.53 -0.23 -1.58
CA PHE A 71 17.82 0.55 -0.37
C PHE A 71 17.88 -0.26 0.92
N ARG A 72 17.50 -1.55 0.92
CA ARG A 72 17.63 -2.43 2.10
C ARG A 72 19.09 -2.59 2.58
N ARG A 73 20.06 -2.24 1.74
CA ARG A 73 21.50 -2.23 2.04
C ARG A 73 22.08 -0.81 2.16
N ALA A 74 21.23 0.20 2.32
CA ALA A 74 21.69 1.54 2.63
C ALA A 74 22.52 1.57 3.93
N PRO A 75 23.56 2.41 4.01
CA PRO A 75 24.50 2.48 5.14
C PRO A 75 23.90 3.05 6.43
#